data_AF-A0A2H1V9B8-F1
#
_entry.id   AF-A0A2H1V9B8-F1
#
_cell.length_a   1.000
_cell.length_b   1.000
_cell.length_c   1.000
_cell.angle_alpha   90.00
_cell.angle_beta   90.00
_cell.angle_gamma   90.00
#
_symmetry.space_group_name_H-M   'P 1'
#
loop_
_entity.id
_entity.type
_entity.pdbx_description
1 polymer ?
#
loop_
_entity_poly.entity_id
_entity_poly.type
_entity_poly.pdbx_seq_one_letter_code
_entity_poly.pdbx_strand_id
1 'polypeptide(L)'
;RHAPYFGQPDYRVYELNKRLQQRTEDSDNLWWDAFATEFFEDDATLTLTFLITIGRTLIPRYFRSIYEGGVSELYYTMRQPKESFHNTSITLDCDHCTMVTHHGKPMFTKVCTEGRLILEFTFDDLMRIKTWHLAVRAHRELIPRAAVHPPDHAALDALAKNITRQGITNSTLNYLRNRSRAPDADVSPDGKQLPPPIWILKTPEAL
;
A
#
# COMPACT_ATOMS: atom_id res chain seq x y z
N ARG A 1 -31.45 -11.34 16.79
CA ARG A 1 -31.07 -10.01 17.33
C ARG A 1 -30.38 -9.28 16.18
N HIS A 2 -31.03 -8.28 15.59
CA HIS A 2 -30.44 -7.46 14.54
C HIS A 2 -29.40 -6.54 15.19
N ALA A 3 -28.13 -6.70 14.83
CA ALA A 3 -27.08 -5.76 15.23
C ALA A 3 -27.40 -4.37 14.66
N PRO A 4 -27.11 -3.28 15.38
CA PRO A 4 -27.26 -1.93 14.83
C PRO A 4 -26.40 -1.81 13.56
N TYR A 5 -26.79 -0.93 12.63
CA TYR A 5 -26.04 -0.55 11.44
C TYR A 5 -24.71 0.16 11.82
N PHE A 6 -23.86 -0.49 12.59
CA PHE A 6 -22.44 -0.16 12.64
C PHE A 6 -21.89 -0.47 11.25
N GLY A 7 -21.25 0.52 10.63
CA GLY A 7 -20.72 0.38 9.27
C GLY A 7 -19.94 -0.92 9.15
N GLN A 8 -20.26 -1.75 8.16
CA GLN A 8 -19.47 -2.96 7.95
C GLN A 8 -18.04 -2.54 7.61
N PRO A 9 -16.99 -3.22 8.11
CA PRO A 9 -15.60 -2.88 7.79
C PRO A 9 -15.34 -2.85 6.27
N ASP A 10 -16.09 -3.64 5.50
CA ASP A 10 -16.13 -3.57 4.03
C ASP A 10 -16.55 -2.20 3.48
N TYR A 11 -17.53 -1.55 4.12
CA TYR A 11 -17.98 -0.22 3.74
C TYR A 11 -16.89 0.83 3.98
N ARG A 12 -16.08 0.71 5.03
CA ARG A 12 -14.93 1.60 5.26
C ARG A 12 -13.87 1.47 4.16
N VAL A 13 -13.62 0.25 3.66
CA VAL A 13 -12.73 0.05 2.51
C VAL A 13 -13.33 0.64 1.23
N TYR A 14 -14.65 0.56 1.05
CA TYR A 14 -15.34 1.24 -0.06
C TYR A 14 -15.19 2.77 0.02
N GLU A 15 -15.37 3.37 1.19
CA GLU A 15 -15.15 4.82 1.39
C GLU A 15 -13.70 5.24 1.13
N LEU A 16 -12.74 4.44 1.59
CA LEU A 16 -11.32 4.64 1.33
C LEU A 16 -11.03 4.66 -0.18
N ASN A 17 -11.56 3.67 -0.92
CA ASN A 17 -11.44 3.63 -2.38
C ASN A 17 -12.09 4.86 -3.04
N LYS A 18 -13.27 5.26 -2.58
CA LYS A 18 -13.97 6.44 -3.09
C LYS A 18 -13.18 7.72 -2.83
N ARG A 19 -12.53 7.84 -1.67
CA ARG A 19 -11.68 9.00 -1.33
C ARG A 19 -10.44 9.05 -2.23
N LEU A 20 -9.80 7.91 -2.48
CA LEU A 20 -8.66 7.82 -3.40
C LEU A 20 -9.02 8.23 -4.84
N GLN A 21 -10.25 8.01 -5.28
CA GLN A 21 -10.75 8.46 -6.59
C GLN A 21 -10.98 9.97 -6.68
N GLN A 22 -11.13 10.67 -5.54
CA GLN A 22 -11.30 12.12 -5.51
C GLN A 22 -9.97 12.88 -5.60
N ARG A 23 -8.83 12.15 -5.60
CA ARG A 23 -7.51 12.75 -5.75
C ARG A 23 -7.38 13.43 -7.11
N THR A 24 -6.82 14.63 -7.12
CA THR A 24 -6.46 15.40 -8.32
C THR A 24 -4.94 15.53 -8.44
N GLU A 25 -4.41 15.94 -9.59
CA GLU A 25 -2.95 16.20 -9.73
C GLU A 25 -2.44 17.28 -8.77
N ASP A 26 -3.31 18.18 -8.33
CA ASP A 26 -3.00 19.27 -7.40
C ASP A 26 -3.14 18.88 -5.91
N SER A 27 -3.42 17.61 -5.60
CA SER A 27 -3.59 17.16 -4.21
C SER A 27 -2.25 17.24 -3.45
N ASP A 28 -2.17 18.19 -2.53
CA ASP A 28 -0.98 18.53 -1.76
C ASP A 28 -0.80 17.65 -0.51
N ASN A 29 0.16 17.99 0.36
CA ASN A 29 0.40 17.24 1.60
C ASN A 29 -0.80 17.28 2.56
N LEU A 30 -1.53 18.39 2.62
CA LEU A 30 -2.67 18.52 3.52
C LEU A 30 -3.80 17.57 3.11
N TRP A 31 -3.99 17.34 1.81
CA TRP A 31 -4.94 16.35 1.33
C TRP A 31 -4.59 14.94 1.82
N TRP A 32 -3.31 14.55 1.74
CA TRP A 32 -2.84 13.23 2.20
C TRP A 32 -2.92 13.07 3.72
N ASP A 33 -2.64 14.13 4.47
CA ASP A 33 -2.78 14.13 5.92
C ASP A 33 -4.25 14.03 6.33
N ALA A 34 -5.15 14.74 5.65
CA ALA A 34 -6.59 14.63 5.84
C ALA A 34 -7.10 13.21 5.52
N PHE A 35 -6.65 12.62 4.40
CA PHE A 35 -6.93 11.23 4.06
C PHE A 35 -6.49 10.27 5.18
N ALA A 36 -5.25 10.41 5.68
CA ALA A 36 -4.78 9.53 6.73
C ALA A 36 -5.54 9.71 8.04
N THR A 37 -5.93 10.94 8.40
CA THR A 37 -6.74 11.22 9.60
C THR A 37 -8.15 10.64 9.49
N GLU A 38 -8.72 10.62 8.29
CA GLU A 38 -10.05 10.07 8.02
C GLU A 38 -10.11 8.54 8.16
N PHE A 39 -9.03 7.83 7.80
CA PHE A 39 -9.03 6.36 7.73
C PHE A 39 -8.12 5.65 8.71
N PHE A 40 -7.16 6.32 9.35
CA PHE A 40 -6.17 5.68 10.22
C PHE A 40 -6.14 6.31 11.61
N GLU A 41 -5.98 5.47 12.63
CA GLU A 41 -5.73 5.91 14.01
C GLU A 41 -4.39 6.65 14.14
N ASP A 42 -4.24 7.41 15.22
CA ASP A 42 -3.02 8.21 15.46
C ASP A 42 -1.79 7.34 15.78
N ASP A 43 -2.01 6.12 16.27
CA ASP A 43 -1.00 5.10 16.53
C ASP A 43 -0.95 4.01 15.44
N ALA A 44 -1.59 4.24 14.29
CA ALA A 44 -1.73 3.23 13.25
C ALA A 44 -0.40 2.76 12.67
N THR A 45 -0.36 1.48 12.28
CA THR A 45 0.78 0.86 11.61
C THR A 45 0.37 0.30 10.25
N LEU A 46 1.28 0.44 9.28
CA LEU A 46 1.11 -0.09 7.93
C LEU A 46 2.30 -0.99 7.61
N THR A 47 2.01 -2.27 7.33
CA THR A 47 3.00 -3.28 6.98
C THR A 47 2.76 -3.77 5.56
N LEU A 48 3.82 -3.73 4.75
CA LEU A 48 3.85 -4.26 3.39
C LEU A 48 4.83 -5.43 3.30
N THR A 49 4.71 -6.18 2.21
CA THR A 49 5.62 -7.23 1.74
C THR A 49 7.06 -7.09 2.25
N PHE A 50 7.64 -8.21 2.68
CA PHE A 50 8.94 -8.28 3.38
C PHE A 50 8.97 -7.63 4.76
N LEU A 51 7.82 -7.47 5.42
CA LEU A 51 7.70 -6.98 6.79
C LEU A 51 8.24 -5.55 6.98
N ILE A 52 8.17 -4.72 5.93
CA ILE A 52 8.45 -3.29 6.09
C ILE A 52 7.23 -2.66 6.76
N THR A 53 7.41 -2.27 8.03
CA THR A 53 6.39 -1.58 8.82
C THR A 53 6.71 -0.10 8.93
N ILE A 54 5.72 0.74 8.67
CA ILE A 54 5.77 2.19 8.88
C ILE A 54 4.67 2.61 9.87
N GLY A 55 4.95 3.65 10.66
CA GLY A 55 3.97 4.25 11.56
C GLY A 55 3.13 5.36 10.90
N ARG A 56 2.13 5.84 11.64
CA ARG A 56 1.13 6.82 11.23
C ARG A 56 1.66 8.07 10.50
N THR A 57 2.80 8.62 10.92
CA THR A 57 3.40 9.83 10.31
C THR A 57 3.90 9.61 8.88
N LEU A 58 4.11 8.35 8.48
CA LEU A 58 4.59 7.96 7.16
C LEU A 58 3.48 7.46 6.23
N ILE A 59 2.32 7.11 6.76
CA ILE A 59 1.17 6.61 5.99
C ILE A 59 0.74 7.60 4.86
N PRO A 60 0.57 8.91 5.11
CA PRO A 60 0.23 9.86 4.04
C PRO A 60 1.20 9.81 2.86
N ARG A 61 2.51 9.81 3.17
CA ARG A 61 3.58 9.75 2.16
C ARG A 61 3.66 8.42 1.45
N TYR A 62 3.34 7.30 2.12
CA TYR A 62 3.25 6.00 1.47
C TYR A 62 2.23 6.04 0.32
N PHE A 63 0.99 6.45 0.58
CA PHE A 63 -0.04 6.53 -0.47
C PHE A 63 0.34 7.52 -1.57
N ARG A 64 0.86 8.70 -1.19
CA ARG A 64 1.38 9.69 -2.15
C ARG A 64 2.45 9.09 -3.08
N SER A 65 3.39 8.31 -2.56
CA SER A 65 4.49 7.73 -3.34
C SER A 65 4.02 6.80 -4.46
N ILE A 66 2.85 6.15 -4.30
CA ILE A 66 2.24 5.28 -5.31
C ILE A 66 1.91 6.10 -6.56
N TYR A 67 1.27 7.25 -6.36
CA TYR A 67 0.90 8.17 -7.44
C TYR A 67 2.12 8.88 -8.05
N GLU A 68 3.13 9.24 -7.25
CA GLU A 68 4.41 9.74 -7.76
C GLU A 68 5.13 8.71 -8.66
N GLY A 69 4.80 7.42 -8.51
CA GLY A 69 5.27 6.34 -9.37
C GLY A 69 4.58 6.23 -10.73
N GLY A 70 3.71 7.18 -11.12
CA GLY A 70 3.01 7.18 -12.41
C GLY A 70 1.61 6.57 -12.39
N VAL A 71 1.10 6.25 -11.19
CA VAL A 71 -0.25 5.74 -10.98
C VAL A 71 -1.26 6.89 -11.07
N SER A 72 -2.32 6.70 -11.85
CA SER A 72 -3.46 7.61 -11.96
C SER A 72 -4.63 7.20 -11.06
N GLU A 73 -4.80 5.90 -10.81
CA GLU A 73 -5.89 5.36 -9.99
C GLU A 73 -5.38 4.22 -9.10
N LEU A 74 -5.88 4.18 -7.87
CA LEU A 74 -5.61 3.12 -6.88
C LEU A 74 -6.93 2.73 -6.20
N TYR A 75 -7.17 1.42 -6.10
CA TYR A 75 -8.27 0.88 -5.28
C TYR A 75 -7.96 -0.55 -4.84
N TYR A 76 -8.65 -0.99 -3.79
CA TYR A 76 -8.55 -2.34 -3.23
C TYR A 76 -9.86 -3.10 -3.47
N THR A 77 -9.75 -4.32 -3.98
CA THR A 77 -10.88 -5.25 -4.09
C THR A 77 -10.65 -6.42 -3.15
N MET A 78 -11.71 -6.83 -2.46
CA MET A 78 -11.67 -7.92 -1.48
C MET A 78 -12.74 -8.93 -1.85
N ARG A 79 -12.38 -10.21 -1.90
CA ARG A 79 -13.34 -11.29 -2.16
C ARG A 79 -13.47 -12.15 -0.91
N GLN A 80 -14.71 -12.27 -0.44
CA GLN A 80 -15.06 -13.08 0.74
C GLN A 80 -14.19 -12.75 1.97
N PRO A 81 -14.11 -11.47 2.39
CA PRO A 81 -13.42 -11.12 3.62
C PRO A 81 -14.09 -11.79 4.83
N LYS A 82 -13.29 -12.17 5.82
CA LYS A 82 -13.76 -12.76 7.08
C LYS A 82 -13.67 -11.72 8.18
N GLU A 83 -14.76 -11.52 8.91
CA GLU A 83 -14.83 -10.60 10.03
C GLU A 83 -14.64 -11.34 11.35
N SER A 84 -13.92 -10.74 12.28
CA SER A 84 -13.77 -11.22 13.66
C SER A 84 -13.91 -10.04 14.62
N PHE A 85 -14.84 -10.16 15.57
CA PHE A 85 -15.17 -9.12 16.53
C PHE A 85 -14.44 -9.36 17.85
N HIS A 86 -13.77 -8.31 18.34
CA HIS A 86 -13.10 -8.26 19.63
C HIS A 86 -13.77 -7.20 20.51
N ASN A 87 -13.35 -7.08 21.78
CA ASN A 87 -13.96 -6.13 22.71
C ASN A 87 -13.84 -4.67 22.25
N THR A 88 -12.73 -4.30 21.61
CA THR A 88 -12.42 -2.91 21.23
C THR A 88 -12.05 -2.75 19.75
N SER A 89 -12.09 -3.84 18.97
CA SER A 89 -11.69 -3.82 17.56
C SER A 89 -12.43 -4.85 16.72
N ILE A 90 -12.44 -4.60 15.41
CA ILE A 90 -12.93 -5.54 14.40
C ILE A 90 -11.75 -5.87 13.49
N THR A 91 -11.48 -7.15 13.30
CA THR A 91 -10.49 -7.62 12.32
C THR A 91 -11.20 -8.05 11.04
N LEU A 92 -10.74 -7.52 9.91
CA LEU A 92 -11.14 -7.91 8.57
C LEU A 92 -9.96 -8.63 7.90
N ASP A 93 -10.11 -9.93 7.65
CA ASP A 93 -9.08 -10.77 7.05
C ASP A 93 -9.53 -11.28 5.68
N CYS A 94 -8.87 -10.79 4.62
CA CYS A 94 -9.17 -11.15 3.25
C CYS A 94 -7.97 -11.85 2.61
N ASP A 95 -8.06 -13.17 2.44
CA ASP A 95 -7.09 -13.99 1.73
C ASP A 95 -7.00 -13.70 0.22
N HIS A 96 -8.05 -13.08 -0.34
CA HIS A 96 -8.19 -12.79 -1.76
C HIS A 96 -8.39 -11.28 -1.97
N CYS A 97 -7.41 -10.50 -1.53
CA CYS A 97 -7.33 -9.08 -1.81
C CYS A 97 -6.53 -8.82 -3.08
N THR A 98 -7.01 -7.91 -3.92
CA THR A 98 -6.25 -7.36 -5.05
C THR A 98 -6.17 -5.84 -4.91
N MET A 99 -4.96 -5.32 -4.74
CA MET A 99 -4.66 -3.91 -4.95
C MET A 99 -4.53 -3.67 -6.45
N VAL A 100 -5.32 -2.74 -6.99
CA VAL A 100 -5.33 -2.43 -8.42
C VAL A 100 -4.81 -1.02 -8.62
N THR A 101 -3.85 -0.88 -9.54
CA THR A 101 -3.34 0.43 -9.97
C THR A 101 -3.42 0.58 -11.49
N HIS A 102 -3.84 1.76 -11.95
CA HIS A 102 -3.74 2.15 -13.36
C HIS A 102 -2.59 3.13 -13.54
N HIS A 103 -1.75 2.89 -14.53
CA HIS A 103 -0.58 3.72 -14.87
C HIS A 103 -0.86 4.47 -16.16
N GLY A 104 -0.52 5.76 -16.22
CA GLY A 104 -0.84 6.60 -17.38
C GLY A 104 0.30 6.77 -18.39
N LYS A 105 1.57 6.64 -17.97
CA LYS A 105 2.76 6.88 -18.82
C LYS A 105 3.88 5.89 -18.49
N PRO A 106 4.72 5.47 -19.47
CA PRO A 106 4.63 5.77 -20.90
C PRO A 106 3.52 4.98 -21.62
N MET A 107 2.95 3.97 -20.96
CA MET A 107 1.86 3.16 -21.49
C MET A 107 0.79 2.93 -20.43
N PHE A 108 -0.47 3.00 -20.86
CA PHE A 108 -1.59 2.58 -20.04
C PHE A 108 -1.40 1.13 -19.61
N THR A 109 -1.17 0.90 -18.32
CA THR A 109 -0.92 -0.43 -17.77
C THR A 109 -1.76 -0.60 -16.52
N LYS A 110 -2.50 -1.70 -16.43
CA LYS A 110 -3.23 -2.09 -15.23
C LYS A 110 -2.39 -3.11 -14.47
N VAL A 111 -1.98 -2.78 -13.26
CA VAL A 111 -1.25 -3.69 -12.38
C VAL A 111 -2.22 -4.21 -11.31
N CYS A 112 -2.36 -5.53 -11.25
CA CYS A 112 -3.14 -6.25 -10.26
C CYS A 112 -2.19 -6.95 -9.29
N THR A 113 -2.12 -6.46 -8.05
CA THR A 113 -1.26 -6.99 -7.00
C THR A 113 -2.10 -7.81 -6.04
N GLU A 114 -1.95 -9.13 -6.08
CA GLU A 114 -2.76 -10.11 -5.35
C GLU A 114 -2.08 -10.50 -4.04
N GLY A 115 -2.84 -10.57 -2.95
CA GLY A 115 -2.31 -10.88 -1.62
C GLY A 115 -3.38 -11.10 -0.57
N ARG A 116 -2.91 -11.30 0.67
CA ARG A 116 -3.76 -11.29 1.86
C ARG A 116 -3.72 -9.89 2.49
N LEU A 117 -4.88 -9.29 2.69
CA LEU A 117 -5.03 -8.04 3.41
C LEU A 117 -5.69 -8.31 4.75
N ILE A 118 -5.03 -7.93 5.84
CA ILE A 118 -5.57 -7.96 7.19
C ILE A 118 -5.66 -6.52 7.68
N LEU A 119 -6.87 -6.10 8.06
CA LEU A 119 -7.14 -4.80 8.64
C LEU A 119 -7.66 -4.99 10.07
N GLU A 120 -7.18 -4.20 11.01
CA GLU A 120 -7.81 -4.04 12.32
C GLU A 120 -8.40 -2.64 12.41
N PHE A 121 -9.69 -2.56 12.67
CA PHE A 121 -10.42 -1.32 12.87
C PHE A 121 -10.73 -1.12 14.35
N THR A 122 -10.77 0.14 14.79
CA THR A 122 -11.38 0.49 16.08
C THR A 122 -12.88 0.16 16.07
N PHE A 123 -13.39 -0.27 17.21
CA PHE A 123 -14.83 -0.51 17.39
C PHE A 123 -15.50 0.71 18.04
N ASP A 124 -15.53 1.81 17.30
CA ASP A 124 -16.14 3.10 17.65
C ASP A 124 -16.89 3.69 16.43
N ASP A 125 -17.39 4.93 16.57
CA ASP A 125 -18.17 5.60 15.53
C ASP A 125 -17.34 5.99 14.29
N LEU A 126 -16.02 6.13 14.40
CA LEU A 126 -15.14 6.52 13.29
C LEU A 126 -14.62 5.31 12.51
N MET A 127 -14.49 4.16 13.18
CA MET A 127 -14.01 2.89 12.61
C MET A 127 -12.76 3.10 11.75
N ARG A 128 -11.71 3.62 12.41
CA ARG A 128 -10.41 3.89 11.78
C ARG A 128 -9.51 2.67 11.86
N ILE A 129 -8.61 2.57 10.90
CA ILE A 129 -7.66 1.48 10.75
C ILE A 129 -6.52 1.68 11.74
N LYS A 130 -6.36 0.73 12.66
CA LYS A 130 -5.24 0.62 13.59
C LYS A 130 -4.08 -0.16 13.00
N THR A 131 -4.38 -1.25 12.29
CA THR A 131 -3.35 -2.04 11.60
C THR A 131 -3.75 -2.31 10.16
N TRP A 132 -2.80 -2.10 9.25
CA TRP A 132 -2.90 -2.45 7.84
C TRP A 132 -1.79 -3.41 7.50
N HIS A 133 -2.11 -4.64 7.10
CA HIS A 133 -1.11 -5.65 6.71
C HIS A 133 -1.43 -6.23 5.35
N LEU A 134 -0.64 -5.87 4.33
CA LEU A 134 -0.76 -6.41 2.97
C LEU A 134 0.42 -7.34 2.66
N ALA A 135 0.15 -8.64 2.59
CA ALA A 135 1.11 -9.66 2.19
C ALA A 135 0.91 -10.03 0.71
N VAL A 136 1.76 -9.47 -0.17
CA VAL A 136 1.70 -9.74 -1.61
C VAL A 136 2.16 -11.17 -1.90
N ARG A 137 1.37 -11.88 -2.70
CA ARG A 137 1.63 -13.25 -3.17
C ARG A 137 2.01 -13.27 -4.65
N ALA A 138 1.33 -12.47 -5.47
CA ALA A 138 1.55 -12.40 -6.91
C ALA A 138 1.21 -11.01 -7.45
N HIS A 139 1.68 -10.70 -8.67
CA HIS A 139 1.23 -9.53 -9.41
C HIS A 139 1.14 -9.84 -10.91
N ARG A 140 0.27 -9.12 -11.60
CA ARG A 140 0.11 -9.19 -13.06
C ARG A 140 0.05 -7.78 -13.65
N GLU A 141 0.75 -7.56 -14.75
CA GLU A 141 0.68 -6.32 -15.52
C GLU A 141 -0.09 -6.58 -16.81
N LEU A 142 -1.17 -5.84 -17.02
CA LEU A 142 -2.08 -5.97 -18.14
C LEU A 142 -1.98 -4.72 -19.01
N ILE A 143 -1.53 -4.91 -20.25
CA ILE A 143 -1.46 -3.85 -21.26
C ILE A 143 -2.67 -3.93 -22.21
N PRO A 144 -3.17 -2.80 -22.73
CA PRO A 144 -4.21 -2.78 -23.76
C PRO A 144 -3.78 -3.56 -24.99
N ARG A 145 -4.70 -4.35 -25.57
CA ARG A 145 -4.42 -5.13 -26.80
C ARG A 145 -3.94 -4.25 -27.95
N ALA A 146 -4.43 -3.02 -28.06
CA ALA A 146 -4.01 -2.06 -29.07
C ALA A 146 -2.50 -1.72 -29.01
N ALA A 147 -1.86 -1.87 -27.84
CA ALA A 147 -0.42 -1.64 -27.67
C ALA A 147 0.45 -2.81 -28.14
N VAL A 148 -0.14 -3.99 -28.40
CA VAL A 148 0.59 -5.23 -28.72
C VAL A 148 0.96 -5.34 -30.21
N HIS A 149 0.63 -4.32 -31.01
CA HIS A 149 1.10 -4.18 -32.40
C HIS A 149 1.99 -2.94 -32.56
N PRO A 150 3.16 -2.86 -31.90
CA PRO A 150 4.08 -1.76 -32.15
C PRO A 150 4.63 -1.81 -33.58
N PRO A 151 5.02 -0.66 -34.14
CA PRO A 151 5.64 -0.60 -35.46
C PRO A 151 6.99 -1.33 -35.51
N ASP A 152 7.73 -1.41 -34.39
CA ASP A 152 9.09 -1.95 -34.34
C ASP A 152 9.31 -2.97 -33.21
N HIS A 153 10.19 -3.95 -33.45
CA HIS A 153 10.57 -4.99 -32.47
C HIS A 153 11.12 -4.43 -31.15
N ALA A 154 11.84 -3.31 -31.18
CA ALA A 154 12.39 -2.68 -29.98
C ALA A 154 11.29 -2.17 -29.02
N ALA A 155 10.14 -1.76 -29.56
CA ALA A 155 9.01 -1.32 -28.75
C ALA A 155 8.26 -2.51 -28.12
N LEU A 156 8.22 -3.68 -28.80
CA LEU A 156 7.72 -4.92 -28.22
C LEU A 156 8.59 -5.37 -27.03
N ASP A 157 9.91 -5.33 -27.17
CA ASP A 157 10.82 -5.71 -26.08
C ASP A 157 10.73 -4.78 -24.87
N ALA A 158 10.41 -3.49 -25.09
CA ALA A 158 10.14 -2.56 -24.02
C ALA A 158 8.82 -2.87 -23.29
N LEU A 159 7.78 -3.27 -24.02
CA LEU A 159 6.47 -3.66 -23.46
C LEU A 159 6.51 -4.98 -22.69
N ALA A 160 7.45 -5.88 -23.02
CA ALA A 160 7.63 -7.15 -22.34
C ALA A 160 8.23 -7.00 -20.93
N LYS A 161 8.78 -5.83 -20.59
CA LYS A 161 9.40 -5.57 -19.29
C LYS A 161 8.36 -5.04 -18.31
N ASN A 162 8.34 -5.63 -17.11
CA ASN A 162 7.52 -5.13 -16.02
C ASN A 162 7.93 -3.72 -15.60
N ILE A 163 6.95 -2.86 -15.33
CA ILE A 163 7.15 -1.51 -14.80
C ILE A 163 7.20 -1.49 -13.25
N THR A 164 6.76 -2.58 -12.61
CA THR A 164 6.75 -2.75 -11.16
C THR A 164 7.66 -3.89 -10.70
N ARG A 165 7.96 -3.90 -9.40
CA ARG A 165 8.58 -5.02 -8.72
C ARG A 165 7.62 -5.51 -7.65
N GLN A 166 7.13 -6.74 -7.80
CA GLN A 166 6.07 -7.32 -6.95
C GLN A 166 4.79 -6.46 -6.90
N GLY A 167 4.46 -5.81 -8.01
CA GLY A 167 3.26 -4.97 -8.10
C GLY A 167 3.38 -3.63 -7.38
N ILE A 168 4.58 -3.25 -6.92
CA ILE A 168 4.90 -1.96 -6.31
C ILE A 168 5.85 -1.19 -7.22
N THR A 169 5.63 0.12 -7.37
CA THR A 169 6.50 0.98 -8.20
C THR A 169 7.86 1.18 -7.55
N ASN A 170 8.89 1.46 -8.36
CA ASN A 170 10.21 1.77 -7.83
C ASN A 170 10.20 3.02 -6.93
N SER A 171 9.34 4.00 -7.22
CA SER A 171 9.15 5.18 -6.36
C SER A 171 8.76 4.78 -4.93
N THR A 172 7.70 3.97 -4.79
CA THR A 172 7.23 3.49 -3.50
C THR A 172 8.24 2.56 -2.82
N LEU A 173 8.90 1.67 -3.55
CA LEU A 173 9.95 0.82 -2.95
C LEU A 173 11.14 1.62 -2.42
N ASN A 174 11.57 2.65 -3.14
CA ASN A 174 12.66 3.52 -2.70
C ASN A 174 12.26 4.33 -1.46
N TYR A 175 11.02 4.84 -1.43
CA TYR A 175 10.46 5.49 -0.25
C TYR A 175 10.50 4.57 0.97
N LEU A 176 10.03 3.32 0.83
CA LEU A 176 10.02 2.33 1.92
C LEU A 176 11.44 1.94 2.38
N ARG A 177 12.37 1.70 1.44
CA ARG A 177 13.77 1.33 1.75
C ARG A 177 14.55 2.41 2.48
N ASN A 178 14.36 3.67 2.09
CA ASN A 178 15.03 4.79 2.74
C ASN A 178 14.54 4.98 4.18
N ARG A 179 13.34 4.49 4.51
CA ARG A 179 12.77 4.55 5.86
C ARG A 179 13.07 3.31 6.70
N SER A 180 13.18 2.13 6.10
CA SER A 180 13.70 0.95 6.83
C SER A 180 15.19 1.08 7.20
N ARG A 181 15.92 1.99 6.53
CA ARG A 181 17.31 2.36 6.85
C ARG A 181 17.42 3.50 7.87
N ALA A 182 16.33 4.13 8.23
CA ALA A 182 16.31 5.05 9.35
C ALA A 182 15.90 4.24 10.59
N PRO A 183 16.85 3.74 11.40
CA PRO A 183 16.57 3.82 12.81
C PRO A 183 16.42 5.32 13.10
N ASP A 184 15.50 5.68 13.98
CA ASP A 184 15.85 6.79 14.87
C ASP A 184 17.24 6.43 15.41
N ALA A 185 18.26 7.07 14.86
CA ALA A 185 19.58 7.03 15.42
C ALA A 185 19.41 7.79 16.72
N ASP A 186 19.03 7.03 17.74
CA ASP A 186 19.39 7.23 19.12
C ASP A 186 20.83 7.74 19.11
N VAL A 187 20.96 9.06 19.14
CA VAL A 187 22.23 9.71 19.41
C VAL A 187 22.45 9.37 20.87
N SER A 188 23.23 8.32 21.13
CA SER A 188 23.86 8.16 22.44
C SER A 188 24.55 9.51 22.73
N PRO A 189 24.44 10.07 23.95
CA PRO A 189 24.97 11.40 24.28
C PRO A 189 26.46 11.60 23.95
N ASP A 190 27.18 10.52 23.65
CA ASP A 190 28.60 10.48 23.31
C ASP A 190 28.92 10.47 21.80
N GLY A 191 27.95 10.64 20.91
CA GLY A 191 28.19 10.87 19.46
C GLY A 191 28.81 9.70 18.69
N LYS A 192 28.77 8.47 19.23
CA LYS A 192 29.26 7.27 18.55
C LYS A 192 28.15 6.58 17.76
N GLN A 193 28.39 6.38 16.47
CA GLN A 193 27.50 5.63 15.59
C GLN A 193 27.51 4.15 16.00
N LEU A 194 26.38 3.63 16.46
CA LEU A 194 26.22 2.21 16.77
C LEU A 194 26.27 1.38 15.47
N PRO A 195 26.84 0.16 15.51
CA PRO A 195 26.82 -0.72 14.35
C PRO A 195 25.38 -1.06 13.95
N PRO A 196 25.12 -1.26 12.65
CA PRO A 196 23.78 -1.58 12.17
C PRO A 196 23.22 -2.85 12.84
N PRO A 197 21.89 -2.93 13.05
CA PRO A 197 21.26 -4.14 13.58
C PRO A 197 21.54 -5.35 12.68
N ILE A 198 21.78 -6.51 13.30
CA ILE A 198 22.16 -7.79 12.66
C ILE A 198 21.13 -8.27 11.60
N TRP A 199 19.94 -7.68 11.55
CA TRP A 199 18.89 -7.96 10.55
C TRP A 199 19.21 -7.45 9.13
N ILE A 200 20.27 -6.64 8.95
CA ILE A 200 20.72 -6.20 7.62
C ILE A 200 21.47 -7.30 6.85
N LEU A 201 21.85 -8.42 7.50
CA LEU A 201 22.70 -9.45 6.88
C LEU A 201 21.96 -10.69 6.34
N LYS A 202 20.66 -10.61 6.04
CA LYS A 202 19.96 -11.69 5.33
C LYS A 202 19.16 -11.19 4.14
N THR A 203 19.83 -10.55 3.19
CA THR A 203 19.43 -10.58 1.78
C THR A 203 19.98 -11.86 1.15
N PRO A 204 19.15 -12.80 0.66
CA PRO A 204 19.61 -13.88 -0.21
C PRO A 204 19.75 -13.31 -1.63
N GLU A 205 20.85 -12.62 -1.89
CA GLU A 205 21.39 -12.45 -3.25
C GLU A 205 22.63 -13.32 -3.37
N ALA A 206 22.42 -14.64 -3.43
CA ALA A 206 23.37 -15.64 -3.91
C ALA A 206 22.62 -16.97 -4.06
N LEU A 207 21.90 -17.13 -5.17
CA LEU A 207 21.69 -18.36 -5.96
C LEU A 207 20.83 -18.03 -7.18
#